data_AF-A0AAJ3CV27-F1
#
_entry.id   AF-A0AAJ3CV27-F1
#
_cell.length_a   1.000
_cell.length_b   1.000
_cell.length_c   1.000
_cell.angle_alpha   90.00
_cell.angle_beta   90.00
_cell.angle_gamma   90.00
#
_symmetry.space_group_name_H-M   'P 1'
#
loop_
_entity.id
_entity.type
_entity.pdbx_description
1 polymer ?
#
loop_
_entity_poly.entity_id
_entity_poly.type
_entity_poly.pdbx_seq_one_letter_code
_entity_poly.pdbx_strand_id
1 'polypeptide(L)'
;MSQICYVIINSAWPDYVKIGFTSKSEMTERLRTYQTATPFRDFEVYHEVHFEDARLAEKEIHKRLKQMNATRQPNTEWFKMSKKIAANIIDSVWDDMDNDLL
;
A
#
# COMPACT_ATOMS: atom_id res chain seq x y z
N MET A 1 -12.58 14.50 -2.88
CA MET A 1 -12.80 13.14 -2.34
C MET A 1 -11.43 12.60 -1.97
N SER A 2 -11.20 12.20 -0.73
CA SER A 2 -9.92 11.61 -0.32
C SER A 2 -9.74 10.25 -1.01
N GLN A 3 -8.52 9.96 -1.43
CA GLN A 3 -8.09 8.66 -1.93
C GLN A 3 -7.33 7.92 -0.82
N ILE A 4 -7.19 6.60 -0.92
CA ILE A 4 -6.54 5.78 0.11
C ILE A 4 -5.30 5.12 -0.48
N CYS A 5 -4.13 5.28 0.16
CA CYS A 5 -2.99 4.38 -0.03
C CYS A 5 -3.01 3.31 1.05
N TYR A 6 -2.70 2.06 0.69
CA TYR A 6 -2.85 0.91 1.57
C TYR A 6 -1.72 -0.10 1.44
N VAL A 7 -1.62 -0.93 2.47
CA VAL A 7 -0.86 -2.18 2.51
C VAL A 7 -1.87 -3.33 2.64
N ILE A 8 -1.86 -4.26 1.70
CA ILE A 8 -2.54 -5.55 1.87
C ILE A 8 -1.55 -6.70 1.98
N ILE A 9 -1.96 -7.71 2.74
CA ILE A 9 -1.19 -8.94 2.99
C ILE A 9 -2.06 -10.16 2.70
N ASN A 10 -1.43 -11.32 2.56
CA ASN A 10 -2.10 -12.60 2.43
C ASN A 10 -1.25 -13.68 3.13
N SER A 11 -1.90 -14.57 3.89
CA SER A 11 -1.20 -15.60 4.67
C SER A 11 -0.40 -16.61 3.83
N ALA A 12 -0.76 -16.80 2.56
CA ALA A 12 0.00 -17.65 1.64
C ALA A 12 1.37 -17.05 1.27
N TRP A 13 1.55 -15.73 1.42
CA TRP A 13 2.78 -15.01 1.09
C TRP A 13 3.20 -14.08 2.25
N PRO A 14 3.63 -14.64 3.40
CA PRO A 14 3.84 -13.87 4.63
C PRO A 14 4.96 -12.82 4.53
N ASP A 15 5.93 -13.03 3.63
CA ASP A 15 7.05 -12.10 3.38
C ASP A 15 6.72 -11.03 2.34
N TYR A 16 5.53 -11.07 1.75
CA TYR A 16 5.13 -10.16 0.69
C TYR A 16 4.02 -9.23 1.13
N VAL A 17 4.15 -7.99 0.71
CA VAL A 17 3.12 -6.97 0.85
C VAL A 17 2.81 -6.35 -0.49
N LYS A 18 1.56 -5.97 -0.69
CA LYS A 18 1.17 -5.15 -1.82
C LYS A 18 0.88 -3.74 -1.33
N ILE A 19 1.51 -2.78 -2.00
CA ILE A 19 1.30 -1.35 -1.74
C ILE A 19 0.60 -0.77 -2.95
N GLY A 20 -0.51 -0.07 -2.75
CA GLY A 20 -1.24 0.55 -3.84
C GLY A 20 -2.23 1.57 -3.33
N PHE A 21 -3.03 2.11 -4.24
CA PHE A 21 -4.04 3.09 -3.87
C PHE A 21 -5.42 2.78 -4.47
N THR A 22 -6.43 3.48 -3.98
CA THR A 22 -7.79 3.43 -4.51
C THR A 22 -8.51 4.76 -4.32
N SER A 23 -9.43 5.07 -5.25
CA SER A 23 -10.35 6.20 -5.15
C SER A 23 -11.67 5.84 -4.43
N LYS A 24 -11.78 4.61 -3.91
CA LYS A 24 -12.89 4.19 -3.07
C LYS A 24 -12.85 4.95 -1.75
N SER A 25 -14.03 5.26 -1.21
CA SER A 25 -14.15 5.84 0.13
C SER A 25 -13.70 4.87 1.21
N GLU A 26 -13.88 3.57 0.99
CA GLU A 26 -13.60 2.51 1.96
C GLU A 26 -12.72 1.43 1.33
N MET A 27 -11.69 1.00 2.06
CA MET A 27 -10.81 -0.07 1.58
C MET A 27 -11.53 -1.42 1.48
N THR A 28 -12.61 -1.64 2.23
CA THR A 28 -13.42 -2.87 2.14
C THR A 28 -13.96 -3.11 0.72
N GLU A 29 -14.30 -2.07 -0.03
CA GLU A 29 -14.73 -2.18 -1.43
C GLU A 29 -13.60 -2.66 -2.34
N ARG A 30 -12.40 -2.11 -2.14
CA ARG A 30 -11.21 -2.52 -2.89
C ARG A 30 -10.78 -3.94 -2.50
N LEU A 31 -10.82 -4.30 -1.22
CA LEU A 31 -10.45 -5.61 -0.71
C LEU A 31 -11.30 -6.71 -1.35
N ARG A 32 -12.63 -6.49 -1.53
CA ARG A 32 -13.53 -7.45 -2.19
C ARG A 32 -13.03 -7.93 -3.55
N THR A 33 -12.37 -7.06 -4.33
CA THR A 33 -11.83 -7.43 -5.65
C THR A 33 -10.65 -8.42 -5.56
N TYR A 34 -9.88 -8.37 -4.47
CA TYR A 34 -8.84 -9.37 -4.20
C TYR A 34 -9.46 -10.68 -3.72
N GLN A 35 -10.49 -10.60 -2.88
CA GLN A 35 -11.14 -11.80 -2.34
C GLN A 35 -11.81 -12.66 -3.42
N THR A 36 -12.25 -12.08 -4.54
CA THR A 36 -12.80 -12.87 -5.65
C THR A 36 -11.75 -13.72 -6.37
N ALA A 37 -10.47 -13.44 -6.19
CA ALA A 37 -9.36 -14.16 -6.81
C ALA A 37 -8.75 -15.25 -5.91
N THR A 38 -9.22 -15.40 -4.65
CA THR A 38 -8.75 -16.44 -3.71
C THR A 38 -9.92 -17.27 -3.18
N PRO A 39 -9.82 -18.61 -3.15
CA PRO A 39 -10.87 -19.46 -2.59
C PRO A 39 -11.05 -19.25 -1.08
N PHE A 40 -10.00 -18.82 -0.37
CA PHE A 40 -10.00 -18.65 1.09
C PHE A 40 -10.36 -17.25 1.56
N ARG A 41 -10.43 -16.27 0.65
CA ARG A 41 -10.75 -14.87 0.97
C ARG A 41 -9.85 -14.32 2.08
N ASP A 42 -8.57 -14.63 1.98
CA ASP A 42 -7.52 -14.44 2.98
C ASP A 42 -6.63 -13.22 2.72
N PHE A 43 -7.08 -12.28 1.88
CA PHE A 43 -6.47 -10.96 1.85
C PHE A 43 -6.92 -10.13 3.04
N GLU A 44 -5.96 -9.44 3.67
CA GLU A 44 -6.22 -8.54 4.80
C GLU A 44 -5.66 -7.17 4.49
N VAL A 45 -6.38 -6.13 4.89
CA VAL A 45 -5.85 -4.77 4.94
C VAL A 45 -5.01 -4.67 6.20
N TYR A 46 -3.70 -4.50 6.03
CA TYR A 46 -2.80 -4.33 7.15
C TYR A 46 -2.71 -2.87 7.59
N HIS A 47 -2.73 -1.94 6.64
CA HIS A 47 -2.61 -0.50 6.89
C HIS A 47 -3.26 0.30 5.78
N GLU A 48 -3.82 1.45 6.12
CA GLU A 48 -4.42 2.38 5.16
C GLU A 48 -4.32 3.82 5.66
N VAL A 49 -4.10 4.76 4.74
CA VAL A 49 -4.01 6.19 5.03
C VAL A 49 -4.70 6.98 3.93
N HIS A 50 -5.44 8.02 4.32
CA HIS A 50 -6.15 8.91 3.42
C HIS A 50 -5.25 10.04 2.93
N PHE A 51 -5.27 10.28 1.63
CA PHE A 51 -4.53 11.35 0.95
C PHE A 51 -5.48 12.18 0.09
N GLU A 52 -5.15 13.45 -0.11
CA GLU A 52 -5.79 14.26 -1.14
C GLU A 52 -5.42 13.77 -2.55
N ASP A 53 -4.12 13.54 -2.78
CA ASP A 53 -3.58 12.89 -3.98
C ASP A 53 -2.80 11.62 -3.61
N ALA A 54 -3.50 10.48 -3.56
CA ALA A 54 -2.89 9.18 -3.29
C ALA A 54 -2.00 8.69 -4.43
N ARG A 55 -2.18 9.20 -5.65
CA ARG A 55 -1.32 8.85 -6.78
C ARG A 55 0.06 9.47 -6.62
N LEU A 56 0.12 10.73 -6.17
CA LEU A 56 1.37 11.38 -5.83
C LEU A 56 2.04 10.67 -4.64
N ALA A 57 1.27 10.35 -3.60
CA ALA A 57 1.76 9.62 -2.44
C ALA A 57 2.36 8.25 -2.83
N GLU A 58 1.65 7.44 -3.62
CA GLU A 58 2.13 6.13 -4.09
C GLU A 58 3.44 6.23 -4.86
N LYS A 59 3.58 7.26 -5.71
CA LYS A 59 4.82 7.51 -6.45
C LYS A 59 5.99 7.82 -5.51
N GLU A 60 5.78 8.62 -4.46
CA GLU A 60 6.82 8.93 -3.49
C GLU A 60 7.16 7.71 -2.62
N ILE A 61 6.16 6.93 -2.19
CA ILE A 61 6.35 5.66 -1.48
C ILE A 61 7.23 4.71 -2.31
N HIS A 62 6.88 4.52 -3.58
CA HIS A 62 7.64 3.67 -4.50
C HIS A 62 9.08 4.18 -4.74
N LYS A 63 9.29 5.49 -4.77
CA LYS A 63 10.61 6.11 -4.86
C LYS A 63 11.45 5.83 -3.61
N ARG A 64 10.89 6.00 -2.41
CA ARG A 64 11.58 5.68 -1.13
C ARG A 64 11.94 4.20 -1.03
N LEU A 65 11.00 3.33 -1.39
CA LEU A 65 11.25 1.89 -1.44
C LEU A 65 12.39 1.52 -2.40
N LYS A 66 12.45 2.17 -3.56
CA LYS A 66 13.56 1.99 -4.50
C LYS A 66 14.90 2.46 -3.91
N GLN A 67 14.92 3.59 -3.20
CA GLN A 67 16.12 4.09 -2.53
C GLN A 67 16.61 3.14 -1.41
N MET A 68 15.68 2.44 -0.75
CA MET A 68 15.96 1.43 0.26
C MET A 68 16.35 0.05 -0.32
N ASN A 69 16.46 -0.09 -1.64
CA ASN A 69 16.68 -1.37 -2.33
C ASN A 69 15.62 -2.43 -1.98
N ALA A 70 14.36 -2.01 -1.74
CA ALA A 70 13.27 -2.96 -1.49
C ALA A 70 13.08 -3.88 -2.70
N THR A 71 12.97 -5.18 -2.46
CA THR A 71 12.82 -6.18 -3.53
C THR A 71 11.38 -6.16 -4.04
N ARG A 72 11.16 -5.56 -5.20
CA ARG A 72 9.86 -5.52 -5.90
C ARG A 72 9.74 -6.68 -6.88
N GLN A 73 8.59 -7.35 -6.87
CA GLN A 73 8.26 -8.35 -7.90
C GLN A 73 8.07 -7.66 -9.26
N PRO A 74 8.77 -8.10 -10.32
CA PRO A 74 8.78 -7.41 -11.61
C PRO A 74 7.39 -7.13 -12.16
N ASN A 75 7.16 -5.90 -12.63
CA ASN A 75 5.88 -5.46 -13.23
C ASN A 75 4.64 -5.57 -12.33
N THR A 76 4.82 -5.72 -11.02
CA THR A 76 3.71 -5.77 -10.05
C THR A 76 3.87 -4.70 -8.98
N GLU A 77 2.92 -4.58 -8.06
CA GLU A 77 3.03 -3.70 -6.87
C GLU A 77 3.34 -4.52 -5.59
N TRP A 78 3.91 -5.71 -5.75
CA TRP A 78 4.27 -6.59 -4.65
C TRP A 78 5.74 -6.41 -4.26
N PHE A 79 5.99 -6.33 -2.96
CA PHE A 79 7.32 -6.13 -2.38
C PHE A 79 7.60 -7.22 -1.36
N LYS A 80 8.80 -7.80 -1.39
CA LYS A 80 9.27 -8.72 -0.36
C LYS A 80 9.84 -7.92 0.81
N MET A 81 9.01 -7.63 1.81
CA MET A 81 9.38 -6.83 2.98
C MET A 81 8.41 -6.98 4.14
N SER A 82 8.81 -6.50 5.33
CA SER A 82 7.92 -6.43 6.50
C SER A 82 6.78 -5.45 6.27
N LYS A 83 5.56 -5.92 6.56
CA LYS A 83 4.32 -5.10 6.59
C LYS A 83 4.43 -3.87 7.49
N LYS A 84 5.16 -3.96 8.60
CA LYS A 84 5.41 -2.82 9.49
C LYS A 84 6.27 -1.75 8.82
N ILE A 85 7.29 -2.14 8.07
CA ILE A 85 8.14 -1.19 7.34
C ILE A 85 7.32 -0.51 6.24
N ALA A 86 6.49 -1.27 5.52
CA ALA A 86 5.61 -0.70 4.50
C ALA A 86 4.64 0.34 5.08
N ALA A 87 3.98 0.04 6.20
CA ALA A 87 3.09 0.98 6.90
C ALA A 87 3.83 2.27 7.30
N ASN A 88 4.99 2.14 7.95
CA ASN A 88 5.79 3.30 8.37
C ASN A 88 6.20 4.21 7.19
N ILE A 89 6.43 3.65 6.00
CA ILE A 89 6.77 4.46 4.82
C ILE A 89 5.55 5.24 4.33
N ILE A 90 4.36 4.63 4.35
CA ILE A 90 3.12 5.35 4.01
C ILE A 90 2.88 6.49 5.00
N ASP A 91 3.02 6.23 6.30
CA ASP A 91 2.84 7.24 7.35
C ASP A 91 3.85 8.38 7.22
N SER A 92 5.10 8.07 6.92
CA SER A 92 6.14 9.09 6.70
C SER A 92 5.86 9.94 5.46
N VAL A 93 5.34 9.36 4.37
CA VAL A 93 4.95 10.14 3.19
C VAL A 93 3.73 11.00 3.47
N TRP A 94 2.77 10.49 4.26
CA TRP A 94 1.63 11.27 4.70
C TRP A 94 2.05 12.47 5.55
N ASP A 95 2.91 12.26 6.53
CA ASP A 95 3.44 13.32 7.40
C ASP A 95 4.18 14.38 6.59
N ASP A 96 5.03 13.97 5.64
CA ASP A 96 5.73 14.92 4.78
C ASP A 96 4.77 15.70 3.87
N MET A 97 3.68 15.10 3.38
CA MET A 97 2.66 15.79 2.59
C MET A 97 1.81 16.75 3.42
N ASP A 98 1.41 16.34 4.63
CA ASP A 98 0.57 17.15 5.53
C ASP A 98 1.33 18.39 6.04
N ASN A 99 2.66 18.30 6.14
CA ASN A 99 3.54 19.39 6.55
C ASN A 99 4.17 20.17 5.36
N ASP A 100 3.68 19.99 4.12
CA ASP A 100 4.20 20.65 2.91
C ASP A 100 5.72 20.47 2.66
N LEU A 101 6.25 19.27 2.93
CA LEU A 101 7.67 18.92 2.81
C LEU A 101 8.05 18.18 1.51
N LEU A 102 7.12 18.00 0.55
CA LEU A 102 7.33 17.28 -0.72
C LEU A 102 7.27 18.14 -1.99
#